data_AF-A0A8H7YU31-F1
#
_entry.id   AF-A0A8H7YU31-F1
#
_cell.length_a   1.000
_cell.length_b   1.000
_cell.length_c   1.000
_cell.angle_alpha   90.00
_cell.angle_beta   90.00
_cell.angle_gamma   90.00
#
_symmetry.space_group_name_H-M   'P 1'
#
loop_
_entity.id
_entity.type
_entity.pdbx_description
1 polymer ?
#
loop_
_entity_poly.entity_id
_entity_poly.type
_entity_poly.pdbx_seq_one_letter_code
_entity_poly.pdbx_strand_id
1 'polypeptide(L)'
;MHRTYSMRQSRAPTASQLENPPPPPSTTKTNRLFGRTSIGHAFRKQTAGAFSPDLSKKLSQLVKMEKNVMRSMELVGRERMEAAQQLSAWGESCDDDVSDVTDKLGVLIYEMGELEDQFVDRYDQYRVTMKSIRNIEASVQPSRDRKQKITDQIAHLKYKEPNSPRIVVLEQELVRAEAESLVAEAQLSNITREKVKAAFTYQFDALREHCEKLAIIAGYGKHLLELVDDTPVTPGETRNAYDGYDASRAIIQDCEDALTHWVSSNAAVSSKLSTRSRTLSQRRRNNMSKTRGEGVDLASQDSPLKGDRDSWVPAQQHPDYNRHADDMDDEYEDEDVGTNGEIRDREEEKHVAPA
;
A
#
# COMPACT_ATOMS: atom_id res chain seq x y z
N MET A 1 -12.97 -23.39 35.05
CA MET A 1 -12.97 -23.69 33.60
C MET A 1 -11.64 -23.25 33.00
N HIS A 2 -10.98 -24.08 32.20
CA HIS A 2 -9.74 -23.71 31.51
C HIS A 2 -10.08 -22.81 30.32
N ARG A 3 -9.75 -21.51 30.39
CA ARG A 3 -9.94 -20.58 29.28
C ARG A 3 -8.86 -20.83 28.22
N THR A 4 -9.19 -21.58 27.18
CA THR A 4 -8.36 -21.68 25.97
C THR A 4 -8.81 -20.61 25.00
N TYR A 5 -8.15 -19.44 25.04
CA TYR A 5 -8.37 -18.34 24.09
C TYR A 5 -7.83 -18.61 22.68
N SER A 6 -7.25 -19.79 22.45
CA SER A 6 -6.73 -20.18 21.15
C SER A 6 -7.72 -21.08 20.45
N MET A 7 -8.15 -20.67 19.26
CA MET A 7 -8.91 -21.50 18.32
C MET A 7 -8.11 -22.71 17.82
N ARG A 8 -6.78 -22.75 18.02
CA ARG A 8 -5.91 -23.75 17.41
C ARG A 8 -5.57 -24.82 18.42
N GLN A 9 -6.26 -25.96 18.36
CA GLN A 9 -5.88 -27.13 19.17
C GLN A 9 -4.56 -27.76 18.69
N SER A 10 -4.21 -27.58 17.41
CA SER A 10 -2.95 -28.03 16.83
C SER A 10 -2.05 -26.86 16.42
N ARG A 11 -0.76 -26.96 16.75
CA ARG A 11 0.29 -26.05 16.24
C ARG A 11 0.67 -26.35 14.78
N ALA A 12 -0.12 -27.14 14.06
CA ALA A 12 0.17 -27.50 12.68
C ALA A 12 -0.09 -26.28 11.76
N PRO A 13 0.72 -26.11 10.71
CA PRO A 13 0.50 -25.06 9.72
C PRO A 13 -0.83 -25.28 8.99
N THR A 14 -1.59 -24.21 8.77
CA THR A 14 -2.84 -24.25 7.99
C THR A 14 -2.57 -24.60 6.52
N ALA A 15 -3.59 -25.04 5.79
CA ALA A 15 -3.45 -25.34 4.36
C ALA A 15 -2.89 -24.15 3.56
N SER A 16 -3.33 -22.92 3.88
CA SER A 16 -2.77 -21.71 3.28
C SER A 16 -1.30 -21.43 3.66
N GLN A 17 -0.88 -21.79 4.87
CA GLN A 17 0.50 -21.65 5.33
C GLN A 17 1.43 -22.70 4.70
N LEU A 18 0.89 -23.86 4.31
CA LEU A 18 1.60 -24.86 3.52
C LEU A 18 1.78 -24.41 2.06
N GLU A 19 0.77 -23.74 1.47
CA GLU A 19 0.87 -23.15 0.14
C GLU A 19 1.83 -21.94 0.11
N ASN A 20 1.74 -21.09 1.14
CA ASN A 20 2.53 -19.87 1.27
C ASN A 20 3.15 -19.78 2.68
N PRO A 21 4.45 -20.08 2.85
CA PRO A 21 5.08 -20.06 4.16
C PRO A 21 5.00 -18.67 4.80
N PRO A 22 4.80 -18.58 6.12
CA PRO A 22 4.65 -17.30 6.81
C PRO A 22 5.91 -16.43 6.63
N PRO A 23 5.76 -15.12 6.38
CA PRO A 23 6.90 -14.21 6.31
C PRO A 23 7.59 -14.09 7.68
N PRO A 24 8.81 -13.54 7.73
CA PRO A 24 9.41 -13.17 9.01
C PRO A 24 8.56 -12.11 9.72
N PRO A 25 8.64 -12.05 11.06
CA PRO A 25 7.84 -11.11 11.84
C PRO A 25 8.14 -9.67 11.44
N SER A 26 7.12 -8.82 11.50
CA SER A 26 7.20 -7.43 11.10
C SER A 26 8.34 -6.69 11.81
N THR A 27 9.06 -5.89 11.05
CA THR A 27 10.19 -5.04 11.45
C THR A 27 9.84 -4.00 12.53
N THR A 28 8.56 -3.77 12.82
CA THR A 28 8.12 -2.94 13.96
C THR A 28 7.94 -3.70 15.26
N LYS A 29 7.90 -5.04 15.22
CA LYS A 29 7.76 -5.91 16.40
C LYS A 29 9.09 -6.17 17.10
N THR A 30 10.21 -6.24 16.37
CA THR A 30 11.53 -6.65 16.89
C THR A 30 12.29 -5.62 17.73
N ASN A 31 11.88 -4.34 17.76
CA ASN A 31 12.66 -3.24 18.37
C ASN A 31 11.96 -2.50 19.53
N ARG A 32 10.98 -3.12 20.22
CA ARG A 32 10.22 -2.49 21.31
C ARG A 32 10.96 -2.50 22.66
N LEU A 33 12.18 -1.97 22.72
CA LEU A 33 12.95 -1.89 23.97
C LEU A 33 12.70 -0.60 24.81
N PHE A 34 12.04 0.45 24.28
CA PHE A 34 11.73 1.65 25.08
C PHE A 34 10.47 2.42 24.59
N GLY A 35 9.52 2.68 25.50
CA GLY A 35 8.61 3.85 25.48
C GLY A 35 7.24 3.74 24.78
N ARG A 36 6.16 3.58 25.58
CA ARG A 36 4.74 3.74 25.21
C ARG A 36 4.35 5.23 25.01
N THR A 37 4.81 5.89 23.95
CA THR A 37 4.31 7.24 23.64
C THR A 37 4.17 7.48 22.13
N SER A 38 2.94 7.35 21.66
CA SER A 38 2.51 7.64 20.29
C SER A 38 2.31 9.15 20.12
N ILE A 39 3.35 9.88 19.72
CA ILE A 39 3.20 11.27 19.29
C ILE A 39 2.63 11.27 17.86
N GLY A 40 1.52 12.00 17.70
CA GLY A 40 0.47 11.85 16.69
C GLY A 40 0.87 11.76 15.21
N HIS A 41 -0.02 11.12 14.45
CA HIS A 41 0.10 10.87 13.02
C HIS A 41 0.26 12.15 12.16
N ALA A 42 -0.27 13.30 12.62
CA ALA A 42 -0.28 14.54 11.85
C ALA A 42 1.09 15.26 11.81
N PHE A 43 1.77 15.39 12.94
CA PHE A 43 3.07 16.06 13.04
C PHE A 43 4.20 15.33 12.29
N ARG A 44 4.03 14.03 12.04
CA ARG A 44 5.04 13.20 11.36
C ARG A 44 5.00 13.33 9.83
N LYS A 45 3.95 13.92 9.24
CA LYS A 45 3.81 14.13 7.78
C LYS A 45 4.70 15.28 7.28
N GLN A 46 4.88 16.34 8.06
CA GLN A 46 5.62 17.55 7.66
C GLN A 46 7.15 17.41 7.59
N THR A 47 7.74 16.40 8.23
CA THR A 47 9.21 16.17 8.19
C THR A 47 9.63 15.04 7.23
N ALA A 48 8.69 14.46 6.48
CA ALA A 48 8.99 13.38 5.54
C ALA A 48 9.50 13.96 4.21
N GLY A 49 10.77 13.71 3.88
CA GLY A 49 11.32 14.05 2.56
C GLY A 49 12.06 15.40 2.47
N ALA A 50 12.31 16.09 3.59
CA ALA A 50 13.10 17.33 3.60
C ALA A 50 14.59 17.12 3.21
N PHE A 51 15.09 15.88 3.30
CA PHE A 51 16.49 15.52 2.99
C PHE A 51 16.61 14.36 1.99
N SER A 52 15.53 14.00 1.29
CA SER A 52 15.57 12.94 0.28
C SER A 52 15.84 13.53 -1.09
N PRO A 53 16.70 12.92 -1.92
CA PRO A 53 16.86 13.33 -3.31
C PRO A 53 15.50 13.43 -4.03
N ASP A 54 15.33 14.43 -4.90
CA ASP A 54 14.03 14.84 -5.43
C ASP A 54 13.20 13.70 -6.04
N LEU A 55 13.85 12.77 -6.77
CA LEU A 55 13.18 11.60 -7.36
C LEU A 55 12.55 10.69 -6.29
N SER A 56 13.28 10.43 -5.21
CA SER A 56 12.91 9.47 -4.17
C SER A 56 11.95 10.03 -3.12
N LYS A 57 11.66 11.33 -3.16
CA LYS A 57 10.92 12.06 -2.12
C LYS A 57 9.48 11.56 -1.97
N LYS A 58 8.77 11.39 -3.09
CA LYS A 58 7.39 10.90 -3.12
C LYS A 58 7.28 9.47 -2.58
N LEU A 59 8.15 8.57 -3.06
CA LEU A 59 8.13 7.19 -2.62
C LEU A 59 8.58 7.05 -1.15
N SER A 60 9.51 7.90 -0.68
CA SER A 60 9.88 7.97 0.73
C SER A 60 8.71 8.38 1.62
N GLN A 61 7.91 9.34 1.17
CA GLN A 61 6.69 9.74 1.87
C GLN A 61 5.68 8.59 1.92
N LEU A 62 5.45 7.89 0.80
CA LEU A 62 4.57 6.72 0.76
C LEU A 62 5.04 5.63 1.72
N VAL A 63 6.30 5.20 1.66
CA VAL A 63 6.86 4.18 2.57
C VAL A 63 6.70 4.56 4.04
N LYS A 64 6.80 5.85 4.38
CA LYS A 64 6.58 6.35 5.74
C LYS A 64 5.10 6.29 6.13
N MET A 65 4.19 6.66 5.23
CA MET A 65 2.76 6.55 5.43
C MET A 65 2.33 5.09 5.63
N GLU A 66 2.85 4.17 4.81
CA GLU A 66 2.58 2.73 4.92
C GLU A 66 3.06 2.14 6.24
N LYS A 67 4.21 2.62 6.76
CA LYS A 67 4.66 2.25 8.10
C LYS A 67 3.68 2.71 9.19
N ASN A 68 3.03 3.84 9.01
CA ASN A 68 2.03 4.34 9.96
C ASN A 68 0.75 3.52 9.88
N VAL A 69 0.27 3.19 8.68
CA VAL A 69 -0.90 2.30 8.47
C VAL A 69 -0.66 0.97 9.20
N MET A 70 0.47 0.33 8.95
CA MET A 70 0.81 -0.94 9.59
C MET A 70 0.84 -0.85 11.13
N ARG A 71 1.32 0.25 11.71
CA ARG A 71 1.27 0.46 13.17
C ARG A 71 -0.16 0.61 13.71
N SER A 72 -1.04 1.24 12.95
CA SER A 72 -2.46 1.32 13.30
C SER A 72 -3.10 -0.06 13.25
N MET A 73 -2.75 -0.90 12.29
CA MET A 73 -3.21 -2.29 12.20
C MET A 73 -2.71 -3.14 13.39
N GLU A 74 -1.43 -3.00 13.78
CA GLU A 74 -0.90 -3.64 15.00
C GLU A 74 -1.63 -3.22 16.28
N LEU A 75 -2.11 -1.98 16.34
CA LEU A 75 -2.91 -1.50 17.47
C LEU A 75 -4.30 -2.14 17.43
N VAL A 76 -4.98 -2.09 16.29
CA VAL A 76 -6.31 -2.70 16.10
C VAL A 76 -6.29 -4.19 16.48
N GLY A 77 -5.29 -4.96 16.04
CA GLY A 77 -5.17 -6.37 16.39
C GLY A 77 -5.07 -6.60 17.90
N ARG A 78 -4.29 -5.77 18.61
CA ARG A 78 -4.14 -5.84 20.07
C ARG A 78 -5.40 -5.46 20.82
N GLU A 79 -5.97 -4.31 20.50
CA GLU A 79 -7.19 -3.82 21.15
C GLU A 79 -8.36 -4.79 20.92
N ARG A 80 -8.42 -5.44 19.75
CA ARG A 80 -9.41 -6.48 19.44
C ARG A 80 -9.24 -7.71 20.34
N MET A 81 -8.01 -8.17 20.60
CA MET A 81 -7.73 -9.26 21.55
C MET A 81 -8.09 -8.90 22.99
N GLU A 82 -7.81 -7.67 23.42
CA GLU A 82 -8.19 -7.18 24.75
C GLU A 82 -9.71 -7.08 24.90
N ALA A 83 -10.41 -6.58 23.89
CA ALA A 83 -11.87 -6.54 23.85
C ALA A 83 -12.51 -7.94 23.92
N ALA A 84 -11.93 -8.91 23.21
CA ALA A 84 -12.36 -10.31 23.28
C ALA A 84 -12.29 -10.90 24.69
N GLN A 85 -11.18 -10.64 25.40
CA GLN A 85 -11.00 -11.10 26.78
C GLN A 85 -12.00 -10.43 27.72
N GLN A 86 -12.21 -9.11 27.55
CA GLN A 86 -13.14 -8.36 28.36
C GLN A 86 -14.60 -8.78 28.15
N LEU A 87 -14.99 -9.13 26.91
CA LEU A 87 -16.32 -9.66 26.58
C LEU A 87 -16.59 -10.98 27.32
N SER A 88 -15.67 -11.95 27.20
CA SER A 88 -15.77 -13.24 27.89
C SER A 88 -15.80 -13.07 29.41
N ALA A 89 -15.00 -12.16 29.96
CA ALA A 89 -14.97 -11.89 31.40
C ALA A 89 -16.27 -11.23 31.92
N TRP A 90 -16.90 -10.36 31.13
CA TRP A 90 -18.19 -9.78 31.48
C TRP A 90 -19.31 -10.84 31.47
N GLY A 91 -19.34 -11.66 30.42
CA GLY A 91 -20.37 -12.68 30.23
C GLY A 91 -20.41 -13.77 31.31
N GLU A 92 -19.29 -14.07 31.96
CA GLU A 92 -19.21 -15.03 33.08
C GLU A 92 -20.13 -14.67 34.25
N SER A 93 -20.51 -13.40 34.40
CA SER A 93 -21.43 -12.94 35.44
C SER A 93 -22.91 -12.88 35.00
N CYS A 94 -23.22 -13.32 33.78
CA CYS A 94 -24.57 -13.33 33.22
C CYS A 94 -25.23 -14.72 33.33
N ASP A 95 -26.45 -14.84 32.77
CA ASP A 95 -27.16 -16.11 32.64
C ASP A 95 -26.36 -17.12 31.79
N ASP A 96 -26.65 -18.42 31.96
CA ASP A 96 -25.86 -19.52 31.39
C ASP A 96 -25.71 -19.46 29.86
N ASP A 97 -26.76 -19.06 29.15
CA ASP A 97 -26.79 -18.87 27.69
C ASP A 97 -25.88 -17.73 27.24
N VAL A 98 -26.01 -16.56 27.90
CA VAL A 98 -25.17 -15.39 27.64
C VAL A 98 -23.71 -15.69 27.97
N SER A 99 -23.45 -16.36 29.09
CA SER A 99 -22.09 -16.73 29.49
C SER A 99 -21.42 -17.65 28.47
N ASP A 100 -22.13 -18.65 27.94
CA ASP A 100 -21.54 -19.55 26.95
C ASP A 100 -21.28 -18.85 25.61
N VAL A 101 -22.29 -18.13 25.10
CA VAL A 101 -22.19 -17.48 23.79
C VAL A 101 -21.12 -16.39 23.79
N THR A 102 -21.03 -15.57 24.84
CA THR A 102 -20.02 -14.51 24.96
C THR A 102 -18.60 -15.05 25.13
N ASP A 103 -18.44 -16.22 25.77
CA ASP A 103 -17.16 -16.93 25.82
C ASP A 103 -16.71 -17.35 24.42
N LYS A 104 -17.58 -18.00 23.64
CA LYS A 104 -17.26 -18.42 22.26
C LYS A 104 -17.05 -17.23 21.31
N LEU A 105 -17.84 -16.15 21.45
CA LEU A 105 -17.61 -14.90 20.72
C LEU A 105 -16.25 -14.29 21.07
N GLY A 106 -15.83 -14.35 22.34
CA GLY A 106 -14.49 -13.95 22.76
C GLY A 106 -13.42 -14.73 22.01
N VAL A 107 -13.55 -16.05 21.90
CA VAL A 107 -12.60 -16.89 21.14
C VAL A 107 -12.52 -16.46 19.66
N LEU A 108 -13.67 -16.24 19.01
CA LEU A 108 -13.71 -15.80 17.61
C LEU A 108 -13.09 -14.42 17.39
N ILE A 109 -13.43 -13.44 18.23
CA ILE A 109 -12.88 -12.07 18.15
C ILE A 109 -11.38 -12.07 18.43
N TYR A 110 -10.90 -12.95 19.32
CA TYR A 110 -9.47 -13.12 19.58
C TYR A 110 -8.72 -13.62 18.34
N GLU A 111 -9.24 -14.65 17.64
CA GLU A 111 -8.63 -15.14 16.39
C GLU A 111 -8.66 -14.07 15.29
N MET A 112 -9.66 -13.19 15.22
CA MET A 112 -9.63 -12.02 14.31
C MET A 112 -8.44 -11.08 14.61
N GLY A 113 -8.01 -10.98 15.87
CA GLY A 113 -6.82 -10.23 16.26
C GLY A 113 -5.52 -10.92 15.83
N GLU A 114 -5.44 -12.25 15.99
CA GLU A 114 -4.31 -13.06 15.53
C GLU A 114 -4.17 -13.05 13.99
N LEU A 115 -5.27 -13.11 13.26
CA LEU A 115 -5.29 -13.00 11.79
C LEU A 115 -4.86 -11.60 11.31
N GLU A 116 -5.16 -10.55 12.08
CA GLU A 116 -4.65 -9.20 11.83
C GLU A 116 -3.13 -9.16 12.01
N ASP A 117 -2.61 -9.76 13.08
CA ASP A 117 -1.18 -9.78 13.36
C ASP A 117 -0.37 -10.55 12.29
N GLN A 118 -0.93 -11.66 11.78
CA GLN A 118 -0.40 -12.41 10.64
C GLN A 118 -0.44 -11.59 9.34
N PHE A 119 -1.52 -10.84 9.10
CA PHE A 119 -1.63 -9.96 7.94
C PHE A 119 -0.61 -8.82 8.00
N VAL A 120 -0.38 -8.23 9.18
CA VAL A 120 0.63 -7.18 9.41
C VAL A 120 2.03 -7.65 9.00
N ASP A 121 2.40 -8.90 9.29
CA ASP A 121 3.72 -9.43 8.90
C ASP A 121 3.87 -9.49 7.37
N ARG A 122 2.81 -9.84 6.65
CA ARG A 122 2.79 -9.81 5.18
C ARG A 122 2.77 -8.38 4.65
N TYR A 123 2.03 -7.49 5.28
CA TYR A 123 2.00 -6.07 4.93
C TYR A 123 3.39 -5.44 5.02
N ASP A 124 4.22 -5.88 5.97
CA ASP A 124 5.59 -5.41 6.09
C ASP A 124 6.46 -5.83 4.89
N GLN A 125 6.31 -7.05 4.38
CA GLN A 125 7.05 -7.50 3.18
C GLN A 125 6.72 -6.67 1.94
N TYR A 126 5.44 -6.32 1.77
CA TYR A 126 5.01 -5.35 0.76
C TYR A 126 5.76 -4.02 0.95
N ARG A 127 5.75 -3.46 2.16
CA ARG A 127 6.39 -2.19 2.47
C ARG A 127 7.90 -2.22 2.25
N VAL A 128 8.58 -3.30 2.64
CA VAL A 128 10.03 -3.50 2.44
C VAL A 128 10.37 -3.58 0.95
N THR A 129 9.51 -4.21 0.15
CA THR A 129 9.66 -4.24 -1.31
C THR A 129 9.55 -2.85 -1.92
N MET A 130 8.57 -2.03 -1.49
CA MET A 130 8.46 -0.63 -1.91
C MET A 130 9.65 0.23 -1.43
N LYS A 131 10.15 -0.02 -0.22
CA LYS A 131 11.38 0.61 0.30
C LYS A 131 12.60 0.28 -0.56
N SER A 132 12.68 -0.94 -1.10
CA SER A 132 13.76 -1.34 -2.00
C SER A 132 13.74 -0.53 -3.31
N ILE A 133 12.57 -0.23 -3.88
CA ILE A 133 12.45 0.63 -5.07
C ILE A 133 13.00 2.03 -4.75
N ARG A 134 12.59 2.60 -3.62
CA ARG A 134 13.07 3.92 -3.17
C ARG A 134 14.58 3.99 -3.00
N ASN A 135 15.19 2.93 -2.47
CA ASN A 135 16.64 2.86 -2.32
C ASN A 135 17.35 2.88 -3.69
N ILE A 136 16.78 2.20 -4.69
CA ILE A 136 17.32 2.18 -6.05
C ILE A 136 17.16 3.56 -6.69
N GLU A 137 15.99 4.19 -6.57
CA GLU A 137 15.78 5.57 -7.04
C GLU A 137 16.82 6.54 -6.45
N ALA A 138 17.08 6.45 -5.15
CA ALA A 138 18.10 7.26 -4.49
C ALA A 138 19.52 6.95 -5.01
N SER A 139 19.83 5.69 -5.33
CA SER A 139 21.14 5.29 -5.85
C SER A 139 21.43 5.76 -7.28
N VAL A 140 20.40 6.09 -8.07
CA VAL A 140 20.55 6.62 -9.44
C VAL A 140 20.84 8.13 -9.46
N GLN A 141 20.48 8.85 -8.39
CA GLN A 141 20.65 10.31 -8.32
C GLN A 141 22.10 10.79 -8.50
N PRO A 142 23.13 10.17 -7.89
CA PRO A 142 24.52 10.57 -8.13
C PRO A 142 24.93 10.54 -9.60
N SER A 143 24.37 9.61 -10.40
CA SER A 143 24.65 9.55 -11.84
C SER A 143 24.06 10.74 -12.59
N ARG A 144 22.86 11.20 -12.20
CA ARG A 144 22.21 12.39 -12.77
C ARG A 144 22.97 13.65 -12.40
N ASP A 145 23.32 13.78 -11.12
CA ASP A 145 24.04 14.94 -10.59
C ASP A 145 25.44 15.07 -11.23
N ARG A 146 26.13 13.93 -11.44
CA ARG A 146 27.42 13.91 -12.14
C ARG A 146 27.29 14.39 -13.58
N LYS A 147 26.28 13.90 -14.32
CA LYS A 147 26.03 14.34 -15.69
C LYS A 147 25.76 15.85 -15.74
N GLN A 148 24.86 16.35 -14.90
CA GLN A 148 24.53 17.78 -14.85
C GLN A 148 25.76 18.63 -14.52
N LYS A 149 26.56 18.22 -13.54
CA LYS A 149 27.78 18.93 -13.13
C LYS A 149 28.80 19.04 -14.27
N ILE A 150 28.99 17.99 -15.06
CA ILE A 150 29.90 18.03 -16.22
C ILE A 150 29.34 18.98 -17.29
N THR A 151 28.04 18.91 -17.57
CA THR A 151 27.36 19.83 -18.51
C THR A 151 27.53 21.30 -18.10
N ASP A 152 27.33 21.62 -16.82
CA ASP A 152 27.48 22.98 -16.30
C ASP A 152 28.94 23.47 -16.40
N GLN A 153 29.92 22.58 -16.14
CA GLN A 153 31.34 22.88 -16.32
C GLN A 153 31.70 23.16 -17.77
N ILE A 154 31.16 22.38 -18.71
CA ILE A 154 31.34 22.61 -20.15
C ILE A 154 30.74 23.96 -20.54
N ALA A 155 29.51 24.26 -20.12
CA ALA A 155 28.85 25.52 -20.43
C ALA A 155 29.63 26.73 -19.87
N HIS A 156 30.14 26.62 -18.64
CA HIS A 156 30.95 27.64 -18.00
C HIS A 156 32.27 27.89 -18.73
N LEU A 157 32.98 26.82 -19.10
CA LEU A 157 34.24 26.91 -19.84
C LEU A 157 34.04 27.45 -21.26
N LYS A 158 32.98 27.02 -21.97
CA LYS A 158 32.63 27.56 -23.28
C LYS A 158 32.34 29.07 -23.25
N TYR A 159 31.74 29.56 -22.15
CA TYR A 159 31.46 30.98 -21.98
C TYR A 159 32.71 31.80 -21.64
N LYS A 160 33.55 31.35 -20.70
CA LYS A 160 34.71 32.12 -20.21
C LYS A 160 35.99 31.92 -20.99
N GLU A 161 36.27 30.69 -21.40
CA GLU A 161 37.53 30.26 -22.01
C GLU A 161 37.26 29.29 -23.19
N PRO A 162 36.68 29.78 -24.29
CA PRO A 162 36.20 28.93 -25.40
C PRO A 162 37.31 28.12 -26.09
N ASN A 163 38.57 28.56 -25.97
CA ASN A 163 39.73 27.88 -26.56
C ASN A 163 40.44 26.94 -25.58
N SER A 164 39.86 26.66 -24.41
CA SER A 164 40.47 25.79 -23.41
C SER A 164 40.50 24.33 -23.90
N PRO A 165 41.66 23.64 -23.93
CA PRO A 165 41.74 22.23 -24.35
C PRO A 165 41.00 21.28 -23.39
N ARG A 166 40.67 21.78 -22.18
CA ARG A 166 39.91 21.06 -21.16
C ARG A 166 38.45 20.81 -21.57
N ILE A 167 37.91 21.59 -22.51
CA ILE A 167 36.56 21.39 -23.05
C ILE A 167 36.43 20.01 -23.71
N VAL A 168 37.40 19.62 -24.55
CA VAL A 168 37.39 18.32 -25.25
C VAL A 168 37.43 17.15 -24.27
N VAL A 169 38.20 17.27 -23.18
CA VAL A 169 38.26 16.24 -22.14
C VAL A 169 36.92 16.11 -21.42
N LEU A 170 36.29 17.23 -21.03
CA LEU A 170 34.99 17.22 -20.37
C LEU A 170 33.87 16.71 -21.28
N GLU A 171 33.92 16.99 -22.58
CA GLU A 171 32.97 16.45 -23.56
C GLU A 171 33.08 14.92 -23.65
N GLN A 172 34.30 14.37 -23.66
CA GLN A 172 34.49 12.91 -23.61
C GLN A 172 34.01 12.31 -22.28
N GLU A 173 34.24 12.99 -21.16
CA GLU A 173 33.71 12.59 -19.85
C GLU A 173 32.18 12.65 -19.80
N LEU A 174 31.56 13.63 -20.47
CA LEU A 174 30.11 13.76 -20.58
C LEU A 174 29.52 12.56 -21.31
N VAL A 175 30.08 12.18 -22.46
CA VAL A 175 29.62 11.00 -23.22
C VAL A 175 29.64 9.73 -22.36
N ARG A 176 30.70 9.56 -21.55
CA ARG A 176 30.78 8.44 -20.61
C ARG A 176 29.72 8.53 -19.51
N ALA A 177 29.54 9.72 -18.91
CA ALA A 177 28.54 9.94 -17.87
C ALA A 177 27.10 9.76 -18.39
N GLU A 178 26.84 10.09 -19.65
CA GLU A 178 25.57 9.85 -20.34
C GLU A 178 25.30 8.37 -20.51
N ALA A 179 26.27 7.59 -20.98
CA ALA A 179 26.14 6.14 -21.09
C ALA A 179 25.88 5.48 -19.71
N GLU A 180 26.64 5.87 -18.67
CA GLU A 180 26.42 5.41 -17.30
C GLU A 180 25.00 5.77 -16.80
N SER A 181 24.53 7.00 -17.07
CA SER A 181 23.18 7.44 -16.73
C SER A 181 22.09 6.64 -17.45
N LEU A 182 22.26 6.36 -18.74
CA LEU A 182 21.29 5.58 -19.53
C LEU A 182 21.13 4.16 -18.98
N VAL A 183 22.24 3.51 -18.62
CA VAL A 183 22.21 2.17 -18.01
C VAL A 183 21.50 2.21 -16.66
N ALA A 184 21.82 3.19 -15.80
CA ALA A 184 21.20 3.34 -14.49
C ALA A 184 19.67 3.60 -14.57
N GLU A 185 19.23 4.46 -15.50
CA GLU A 185 17.80 4.70 -15.75
C GLU A 185 17.09 3.45 -16.25
N ALA A 186 17.68 2.71 -17.18
CA ALA A 186 17.11 1.47 -17.70
C ALA A 186 16.94 0.42 -16.59
N GLN A 187 17.96 0.26 -15.73
CA GLN A 187 17.90 -0.63 -14.57
C GLN A 187 16.82 -0.22 -13.57
N LEU A 188 16.74 1.06 -13.22
CA LEU A 188 15.69 1.58 -12.34
C LEU A 188 14.30 1.31 -12.92
N SER A 189 14.12 1.58 -14.20
CA SER A 189 12.85 1.39 -14.91
C SER A 189 12.39 -0.08 -14.87
N ASN A 190 13.31 -1.01 -15.12
CA ASN A 190 13.03 -2.45 -15.10
C ASN A 190 12.73 -2.96 -13.69
N ILE A 191 13.57 -2.64 -12.70
CA ILE A 191 13.38 -3.11 -11.32
C ILE A 191 12.10 -2.52 -10.72
N THR A 192 11.77 -1.26 -11.03
CA THR A 192 10.53 -0.64 -10.55
C THR A 192 9.30 -1.41 -11.02
N ARG A 193 9.22 -1.75 -12.32
CA ARG A 193 8.09 -2.53 -12.86
C ARG A 193 7.98 -3.92 -12.22
N GLU A 194 9.10 -4.60 -12.07
CA GLU A 194 9.16 -5.92 -11.44
C GLU A 194 8.68 -5.87 -9.99
N LYS A 195 9.26 -4.97 -9.18
CA LYS A 195 8.96 -4.87 -7.76
C LYS A 195 7.59 -4.30 -7.46
N VAL A 196 7.08 -3.34 -8.23
CA VAL A 196 5.70 -2.83 -8.06
C VAL A 196 4.70 -3.96 -8.28
N LYS A 197 4.87 -4.73 -9.37
CA LYS A 197 4.00 -5.87 -9.67
C LYS A 197 4.06 -6.90 -8.55
N ALA A 198 5.26 -7.31 -8.13
CA ALA A 198 5.43 -8.28 -7.06
C ALA A 198 4.85 -7.80 -5.71
N ALA A 199 5.10 -6.54 -5.34
CA ALA A 199 4.67 -5.96 -4.08
C ALA A 199 3.14 -5.94 -3.96
N PHE A 200 2.44 -5.42 -4.97
CA PHE A 200 0.98 -5.32 -4.92
C PHE A 200 0.29 -6.66 -5.15
N THR A 201 0.85 -7.57 -5.96
CA THR A 201 0.34 -8.96 -6.02
C THR A 201 0.37 -9.59 -4.62
N TYR A 202 1.51 -9.54 -3.95
CA TYR A 202 1.66 -10.08 -2.60
C TYR A 202 0.71 -9.43 -1.58
N GLN A 203 0.58 -8.10 -1.62
CA GLN A 203 -0.33 -7.36 -0.73
C GLN A 203 -1.80 -7.77 -0.95
N PHE A 204 -2.26 -7.82 -2.21
CA PHE A 204 -3.66 -8.11 -2.50
C PHE A 204 -4.01 -9.58 -2.24
N ASP A 205 -3.08 -10.51 -2.48
CA ASP A 205 -3.28 -11.92 -2.12
C ASP A 205 -3.39 -12.10 -0.60
N ALA A 206 -2.49 -11.45 0.16
CA ALA A 206 -2.52 -11.45 1.63
C ALA A 206 -3.81 -10.81 2.19
N LEU A 207 -4.28 -9.72 1.56
CA LEU A 207 -5.49 -9.01 1.95
C LEU A 207 -6.73 -9.86 1.70
N ARG A 208 -6.79 -10.52 0.53
CA ARG A 208 -7.89 -11.42 0.18
C ARG A 208 -8.03 -12.55 1.19
N GLU A 209 -6.91 -13.22 1.52
CA GLU A 209 -6.92 -14.26 2.57
C GLU A 209 -7.43 -13.72 3.90
N HIS A 210 -6.94 -12.57 4.33
CA HIS A 210 -7.33 -11.97 5.60
C HIS A 210 -8.84 -11.66 5.62
N CYS A 211 -9.36 -10.97 4.59
CA CYS A 211 -10.77 -10.62 4.51
C CYS A 211 -11.70 -11.84 4.43
N GLU A 212 -11.34 -12.88 3.68
CA GLU A 212 -12.16 -14.09 3.58
C GLU A 212 -12.19 -14.88 4.87
N LYS A 213 -11.04 -14.99 5.58
CA LYS A 213 -11.01 -15.61 6.91
C LYS A 213 -11.83 -14.82 7.94
N LEU A 214 -11.80 -13.48 7.88
CA LEU A 214 -12.69 -12.66 8.71
C LEU A 214 -14.16 -12.87 8.35
N ALA A 215 -14.49 -13.04 7.08
CA ALA A 215 -15.87 -13.33 6.64
C ALA A 215 -16.37 -14.68 7.15
N ILE A 216 -15.51 -15.70 7.17
CA ILE A 216 -15.79 -17.02 7.79
C ILE A 216 -16.13 -16.83 9.27
N ILE A 217 -15.24 -16.15 10.02
CA ILE A 217 -15.46 -15.90 11.45
C ILE A 217 -16.75 -15.12 11.71
N ALA A 218 -17.04 -14.09 10.90
CA ALA A 218 -18.27 -13.31 11.03
C ALA A 218 -19.53 -14.15 10.81
N GLY A 219 -19.50 -15.10 9.86
CA GLY A 219 -20.58 -16.04 9.63
C GLY A 219 -20.86 -16.93 10.84
N TYR A 220 -19.83 -17.60 11.37
CA TYR A 220 -19.97 -18.45 12.57
C TYR A 220 -20.30 -17.66 13.83
N GLY A 221 -19.77 -16.44 13.97
CA GLY A 221 -20.12 -15.54 15.06
C GLY A 221 -21.61 -15.21 15.07
N LYS A 222 -22.25 -15.06 13.90
CA LYS A 222 -23.70 -14.89 13.81
C LYS A 222 -24.45 -16.17 14.20
N HIS A 223 -23.97 -17.35 13.80
CA HIS A 223 -24.59 -18.62 14.20
C HIS A 223 -24.58 -18.84 15.71
N LEU A 224 -23.54 -18.38 16.42
CA LEU A 224 -23.52 -18.42 17.89
C LEU A 224 -24.66 -17.59 18.52
N LEU A 225 -25.06 -16.48 17.90
CA LEU A 225 -26.12 -15.61 18.43
C LEU A 225 -27.49 -16.29 18.41
N GLU A 226 -27.71 -17.26 17.51
CA GLU A 226 -28.97 -18.02 17.45
C GLU A 226 -29.17 -18.94 18.67
N LEU A 227 -28.15 -19.12 19.51
CA LEU A 227 -28.23 -19.88 20.76
C LEU A 227 -28.72 -19.04 21.95
N VAL A 228 -28.86 -17.73 21.78
CA VAL A 228 -29.40 -16.83 22.81
C VAL A 228 -30.90 -16.71 22.61
N ASP A 229 -31.69 -17.04 23.64
CA ASP A 229 -33.14 -16.85 23.61
C ASP A 229 -33.48 -15.41 23.99
N ASP A 230 -33.96 -14.63 23.01
CA ASP A 230 -34.37 -13.24 23.19
C ASP A 230 -35.84 -13.09 23.63
N THR A 231 -36.54 -14.21 23.88
CA THR A 231 -37.92 -14.20 24.36
C THR A 231 -38.02 -13.48 25.71
N PRO A 232 -38.90 -12.46 25.83
CA PRO A 232 -39.05 -11.73 27.09
C PRO A 232 -39.67 -12.61 28.17
N VAL A 233 -39.16 -12.47 29.40
CA VAL A 233 -39.64 -13.22 30.57
C VAL A 233 -40.58 -12.35 31.40
N THR A 234 -41.66 -12.95 31.89
CA THR A 234 -42.60 -12.27 32.79
C THR A 234 -41.94 -12.03 34.15
N PRO A 235 -42.11 -10.87 34.81
CA PRO A 235 -41.57 -10.65 36.15
C PRO A 235 -41.99 -11.75 37.14
N GLY A 236 -41.00 -12.41 37.76
CA GLY A 236 -41.21 -13.51 38.70
C GLY A 236 -41.12 -14.91 38.08
N GLU A 237 -41.08 -15.02 36.76
CA GLU A 237 -40.81 -16.26 36.03
C GLU A 237 -39.29 -16.43 35.81
N THR A 238 -38.81 -17.67 35.81
CA THR A 238 -37.41 -18.00 35.52
C THR A 238 -37.25 -18.37 34.06
N ARG A 239 -36.09 -18.08 33.46
CA ARG A 239 -35.75 -18.60 32.12
C ARG A 239 -35.68 -20.13 32.11
N ASN A 240 -35.87 -20.69 30.93
CA ASN A 240 -35.64 -22.11 30.68
C ASN A 240 -34.15 -22.45 30.89
N ALA A 241 -33.87 -23.70 31.25
CA ALA A 241 -32.51 -24.17 31.38
C ALA A 241 -31.81 -24.18 30.00
N TYR A 242 -30.59 -23.67 29.96
CA TYR A 242 -29.78 -23.64 28.75
C TYR A 242 -29.11 -25.00 28.49
N ASP A 243 -29.22 -25.51 27.26
CA ASP A 243 -28.61 -26.77 26.81
C ASP A 243 -27.77 -26.63 25.52
N GLY A 244 -27.46 -25.39 25.11
CA GLY A 244 -26.77 -25.08 23.86
C GLY A 244 -25.24 -25.32 23.86
N TYR A 245 -24.65 -25.79 24.96
CA TYR A 245 -23.19 -25.96 25.11
C TYR A 245 -22.55 -26.86 24.05
N ASP A 246 -23.21 -27.96 23.67
CA ASP A 246 -22.68 -28.86 22.64
C ASP A 246 -22.75 -28.22 21.25
N ALA A 247 -23.80 -27.43 20.98
CA ALA A 247 -23.96 -26.71 19.73
C ALA A 247 -22.94 -25.57 19.59
N SER A 248 -22.71 -24.79 20.65
CA SER A 248 -21.73 -23.69 20.63
C SER A 248 -20.31 -24.22 20.43
N ARG A 249 -19.98 -25.36 21.04
CA ARG A 249 -18.69 -26.05 20.83
C ARG A 249 -18.54 -26.56 19.40
N ALA A 250 -19.58 -27.14 18.82
CA ALA A 250 -19.56 -27.59 17.42
C ALA A 250 -19.33 -26.41 16.45
N ILE A 251 -19.99 -25.27 16.67
CA ILE A 251 -19.80 -24.05 15.86
C ILE A 251 -18.34 -23.58 15.86
N ILE A 252 -17.68 -23.60 17.03
CA ILE A 252 -16.25 -23.27 17.12
C ILE A 252 -15.39 -24.26 16.35
N GLN A 253 -15.65 -25.56 16.47
CA GLN A 253 -14.89 -26.59 15.75
C GLN A 253 -15.05 -26.42 14.23
N ASP A 254 -16.27 -26.19 13.75
CA ASP A 254 -16.55 -25.95 12.34
C ASP A 254 -15.81 -24.71 11.83
N CYS A 255 -15.73 -23.64 12.64
CA CYS A 255 -14.97 -22.45 12.30
C CYS A 255 -13.45 -22.72 12.26
N GLU A 256 -12.89 -23.47 13.21
CA GLU A 256 -11.48 -23.88 13.20
C GLU A 256 -11.16 -24.68 11.94
N ASP A 257 -12.00 -25.64 11.59
CA ASP A 257 -11.85 -26.48 10.41
C ASP A 257 -11.94 -25.65 9.12
N ALA A 258 -12.91 -24.74 9.02
CA ALA A 258 -13.06 -23.85 7.87
C ALA A 258 -11.83 -22.93 7.68
N LEU A 259 -11.28 -22.38 8.77
CA LEU A 259 -10.08 -21.54 8.74
C LEU A 259 -8.82 -22.34 8.39
N THR A 260 -8.70 -23.57 8.87
CA THR A 260 -7.56 -24.46 8.64
C THR A 260 -7.49 -24.93 7.19
N HIS A 261 -8.64 -25.25 6.60
CA HIS A 261 -8.76 -25.76 5.23
C HIS A 261 -8.92 -24.66 4.17
N TRP A 262 -9.00 -23.38 4.58
CA TRP A 262 -9.05 -22.27 3.62
C TRP A 262 -7.79 -22.25 2.75
N VAL A 263 -8.01 -22.14 1.43
CA VAL A 263 -6.96 -22.05 0.40
C VAL A 263 -7.40 -21.09 -0.70
N SER A 264 -6.42 -20.49 -1.39
CA SER A 264 -6.68 -19.48 -2.42
C SER A 264 -7.52 -19.97 -3.60
N SER A 265 -7.50 -21.29 -3.88
CA SER A 265 -8.27 -21.92 -4.96
C SER A 265 -9.76 -22.06 -4.67
N ASN A 266 -10.12 -22.18 -3.39
CA ASN A 266 -11.49 -22.36 -2.93
C ASN A 266 -12.10 -21.04 -2.41
N ALA A 267 -11.43 -19.94 -2.69
CA ALA A 267 -11.86 -18.61 -2.31
C ALA A 267 -13.24 -18.26 -2.85
N ALA A 268 -14.14 -17.84 -1.97
CA ALA A 268 -15.52 -17.50 -2.32
C ALA A 268 -15.58 -16.23 -3.19
N VAL A 269 -14.65 -15.28 -2.99
CA VAL A 269 -14.61 -14.03 -3.74
C VAL A 269 -13.71 -14.19 -4.96
N SER A 270 -14.31 -14.10 -6.16
CA SER A 270 -13.58 -14.09 -7.43
C SER A 270 -13.85 -12.82 -8.23
N SER A 271 -12.78 -12.14 -8.65
CA SER A 271 -12.88 -10.96 -9.48
C SER A 271 -13.19 -11.35 -10.93
N LYS A 272 -14.37 -10.96 -11.45
CA LYS A 272 -14.74 -11.16 -12.85
C LYS A 272 -14.46 -9.88 -13.65
N LEU A 273 -13.45 -9.91 -14.50
CA LEU A 273 -13.21 -8.82 -15.45
C LEU A 273 -14.28 -8.84 -16.56
N SER A 274 -14.78 -7.65 -16.91
CA SER A 274 -15.66 -7.47 -18.07
C SER A 274 -15.01 -8.04 -19.35
N THR A 275 -15.83 -8.48 -20.31
CA THR A 275 -15.32 -8.98 -21.60
C THR A 275 -14.41 -7.95 -22.26
N ARG A 276 -14.78 -6.67 -22.23
CA ARG A 276 -13.95 -5.56 -22.75
C ARG A 276 -12.59 -5.51 -22.06
N SER A 277 -12.56 -5.53 -20.73
CA SER A 277 -11.31 -5.46 -19.95
C SER A 277 -10.43 -6.69 -20.18
N ARG A 278 -11.03 -7.89 -20.32
CA ARG A 278 -10.31 -9.12 -20.65
C ARG A 278 -9.68 -9.05 -22.04
N THR A 279 -10.43 -8.64 -23.05
CA THR A 279 -9.93 -8.52 -24.43
C THR A 279 -8.79 -7.50 -24.52
N LEU A 280 -8.94 -6.33 -23.88
CA LEU A 280 -7.88 -5.32 -23.85
C LEU A 280 -6.63 -5.83 -23.13
N SER A 281 -6.80 -6.52 -22.00
CA SER A 281 -5.68 -7.09 -21.22
C SER A 281 -4.97 -8.22 -21.96
N GLN A 282 -5.71 -9.07 -22.66
CA GLN A 282 -5.15 -10.15 -23.50
C GLN A 282 -4.40 -9.56 -24.70
N ARG A 283 -4.99 -8.58 -25.40
CA ARG A 283 -4.31 -7.88 -26.51
C ARG A 283 -3.01 -7.24 -26.04
N ARG A 284 -3.02 -6.56 -24.89
CA ARG A 284 -1.82 -5.96 -24.30
C ARG A 284 -0.78 -7.01 -23.93
N ARG A 285 -1.19 -8.14 -23.32
CA ARG A 285 -0.28 -9.25 -23.01
C ARG A 285 0.35 -9.87 -24.26
N ASN A 286 -0.44 -10.10 -25.30
CA ASN A 286 0.04 -10.65 -26.56
C ASN A 286 1.01 -9.69 -27.27
N ASN A 287 0.77 -8.37 -27.19
CA ASN A 287 1.72 -7.39 -27.70
C ASN A 287 3.01 -7.41 -26.90
N MET A 288 2.94 -7.41 -25.55
CA MET A 288 4.13 -7.51 -24.71
C MET A 288 4.93 -8.80 -24.94
N SER A 289 4.27 -9.94 -25.21
CA SER A 289 4.97 -11.20 -25.51
C SER A 289 5.66 -11.16 -26.87
N LYS A 290 5.06 -10.52 -27.87
CA LYS A 290 5.67 -10.34 -29.21
C LYS A 290 6.93 -9.48 -29.12
N THR A 291 6.85 -8.33 -28.46
CA THR A 291 8.00 -7.42 -28.25
C THR A 291 9.09 -8.02 -27.35
N ARG A 292 8.80 -9.11 -26.64
CA ARG A 292 9.81 -9.84 -25.85
C ARG A 292 10.50 -10.95 -26.65
N GLY A 293 9.88 -11.42 -27.74
CA GLY A 293 10.41 -12.46 -28.64
C GLY A 293 11.15 -11.90 -29.85
N GLU A 294 10.73 -10.75 -30.37
CA GLU A 294 11.52 -9.93 -31.30
C GLU A 294 12.40 -9.01 -30.46
N GLY A 295 13.72 -9.17 -30.55
CA GLY A 295 14.66 -8.22 -29.94
C GLY A 295 14.34 -6.80 -30.40
N VAL A 296 14.56 -5.82 -29.53
CA VAL A 296 14.42 -4.40 -29.89
C VAL A 296 15.40 -4.11 -31.03
N ASP A 297 14.88 -3.92 -32.25
CA ASP A 297 15.70 -3.58 -33.41
C ASP A 297 16.20 -2.14 -33.27
N LEU A 298 17.42 -2.00 -32.76
CA LEU A 298 18.12 -0.73 -32.60
C LEU A 298 18.83 -0.29 -33.90
N ALA A 299 18.79 -1.09 -34.98
CA ALA A 299 19.51 -0.80 -36.21
C ALA A 299 18.98 0.44 -36.96
N SER A 300 17.80 0.95 -36.56
CA SER A 300 17.19 2.15 -37.13
C SER A 300 17.46 3.45 -36.36
N GLN A 301 18.11 3.40 -35.18
CA GLN A 301 18.39 4.61 -34.40
C GLN A 301 19.56 5.43 -34.97
N ASP A 302 20.56 4.78 -35.55
CA ASP A 302 21.67 5.44 -36.23
C ASP A 302 21.36 5.54 -37.73
N SER A 303 20.47 6.47 -38.11
CA SER A 303 20.44 6.90 -39.51
C SER A 303 21.80 7.53 -39.85
N PRO A 304 22.52 7.04 -40.88
CA PRO A 304 23.81 7.61 -41.23
C PRO A 304 23.61 9.08 -41.58
N LEU A 305 24.37 9.97 -40.93
CA LEU A 305 24.41 11.39 -41.23
C LEU A 305 24.67 11.53 -42.74
N LYS A 306 23.62 11.82 -43.52
CA LYS A 306 23.81 12.25 -44.91
C LYS A 306 24.56 13.56 -44.83
N GLY A 307 25.77 13.59 -45.40
CA GLY A 307 26.70 14.71 -45.34
C GLY A 307 26.26 15.96 -46.13
N ASP A 308 24.97 16.27 -46.14
CA ASP A 308 24.48 17.56 -46.64
C ASP A 308 24.45 18.56 -45.50
N ARG A 309 25.25 19.60 -45.66
CA ARG A 309 25.58 20.62 -44.66
C ARG A 309 24.40 21.54 -44.26
N ASP A 310 23.18 21.21 -44.70
CA ASP A 310 21.94 21.99 -44.53
C ASP A 310 20.77 21.20 -43.91
N SER A 311 20.98 19.99 -43.37
CA SER A 311 19.91 19.19 -42.74
C SER A 311 19.58 19.60 -41.30
N TRP A 312 19.91 20.83 -40.89
CA TRP A 312 19.45 21.39 -39.61
C TRP A 312 18.16 22.16 -39.86
N VAL A 313 17.04 21.58 -39.44
CA VAL A 313 15.74 22.25 -39.44
C VAL A 313 15.44 22.74 -38.02
N PRO A 314 14.95 23.99 -37.85
CA PRO A 314 14.50 24.49 -36.55
C PRO A 314 13.48 23.55 -35.90
N ALA A 315 13.48 23.46 -34.57
CA ALA A 315 12.63 22.53 -33.80
C ALA A 315 11.15 22.55 -34.24
N GLN A 316 10.63 23.71 -34.64
CA GLN A 316 9.26 23.93 -35.11
C GLN A 316 8.88 23.18 -36.39
N GLN A 317 9.86 22.71 -37.16
CA GLN A 317 9.67 22.00 -38.44
C GLN A 317 9.81 20.48 -38.31
N HIS A 318 10.07 19.96 -37.10
CA HIS A 318 10.03 18.52 -36.86
C HIS A 318 8.57 18.03 -36.86
N PRO A 319 8.25 16.89 -37.53
CA PRO A 319 6.88 16.35 -37.61
C PRO A 319 6.20 16.09 -36.27
N ASP A 320 6.99 15.94 -35.19
CA ASP A 320 6.51 15.69 -33.84
C ASP A 320 6.50 16.93 -32.92
N TYR A 321 6.84 18.12 -33.42
CA TYR A 321 6.88 19.34 -32.60
C TYR A 321 5.48 19.79 -32.15
N ASN A 322 4.46 19.66 -33.01
CA ASN A 322 3.09 20.13 -32.72
C ASN A 322 2.20 19.10 -32.02
N ARG A 323 2.66 17.85 -31.86
CA ARG A 323 1.84 16.77 -31.24
C ARG A 323 1.70 16.88 -29.73
N HIS A 324 2.40 17.81 -29.08
CA HIS A 324 2.31 18.04 -27.64
C HIS A 324 1.69 19.38 -27.26
N ALA A 325 1.17 20.15 -28.23
CA ALA A 325 0.54 21.44 -27.96
C ALA A 325 -1.01 21.40 -27.94
N ASP A 326 -1.65 20.43 -28.61
CA ASP A 326 -3.12 20.43 -28.82
C ASP A 326 -3.95 19.63 -27.80
N ASP A 327 -3.35 19.09 -26.72
CA ASP A 327 -4.09 18.35 -25.66
C ASP A 327 -4.21 19.14 -24.34
N MET A 328 -4.10 20.48 -24.38
CA MET A 328 -4.15 21.36 -23.20
C MET A 328 -5.10 22.55 -23.37
N ASP A 329 -6.22 22.41 -24.08
CA ASP A 329 -7.31 23.40 -24.03
C ASP A 329 -8.66 22.73 -24.33
N ASP A 330 -9.35 22.34 -23.26
CA ASP A 330 -10.79 22.20 -23.08
C ASP A 330 -10.98 22.18 -21.55
N GLU A 331 -11.84 22.91 -20.84
CA GLU A 331 -12.77 24.00 -21.09
C GLU A 331 -13.32 24.27 -19.67
N TYR A 332 -12.93 25.37 -19.01
CA TYR A 332 -13.54 25.77 -17.74
C TYR A 332 -14.79 26.58 -18.07
N GLU A 333 -15.95 25.93 -18.13
CA GLU A 333 -17.24 26.62 -18.09
C GLU A 333 -17.72 26.71 -16.63
N ASP A 334 -17.66 27.93 -16.11
CA ASP A 334 -18.36 28.36 -14.90
C ASP A 334 -19.88 28.38 -15.16
N GLU A 335 -20.64 27.56 -14.45
CA GLU A 335 -22.07 27.81 -14.22
C GLU A 335 -22.28 28.43 -12.83
N ASP A 336 -22.58 29.72 -12.87
CA ASP A 336 -23.04 30.55 -11.75
C ASP A 336 -24.50 30.21 -11.37
N VAL A 337 -24.73 29.88 -10.10
CA VAL A 337 -26.05 29.93 -9.46
C VAL A 337 -25.93 30.76 -8.17
N GLY A 338 -25.95 32.08 -8.31
CA GLY A 338 -27.09 32.91 -7.89
C GLY A 338 -27.46 32.99 -6.39
N THR A 339 -27.00 34.06 -5.75
CA THR A 339 -27.71 34.97 -4.81
C THR A 339 -27.97 34.60 -3.34
N ASN A 340 -27.26 35.29 -2.45
CA ASN A 340 -27.72 36.29 -1.46
C ASN A 340 -26.59 36.49 -0.44
N GLY A 341 -25.96 37.65 -0.23
CA GLY A 341 -26.48 39.01 -0.23
C GLY A 341 -26.41 39.52 1.20
N GLU A 342 -25.34 40.23 1.59
CA GLU A 342 -25.42 41.51 2.29
C GLU A 342 -24.03 42.10 2.60
N ILE A 343 -24.01 43.43 2.48
CA ILE A 343 -22.89 44.35 2.34
C ILE A 343 -22.64 45.02 3.70
N ARG A 344 -21.37 45.35 4.03
CA ARG A 344 -20.93 46.69 4.48
C ARG A 344 -19.46 46.71 4.93
N ASP A 345 -18.61 47.23 4.05
CA ASP A 345 -17.70 48.38 4.27
C ASP A 345 -18.08 49.24 5.51
N ARG A 346 -17.21 49.84 6.32
CA ARG A 346 -15.84 50.32 6.13
C ARG A 346 -15.39 51.09 7.39
N GLU A 347 -14.07 51.27 7.49
CA GLU A 347 -13.34 52.35 8.18
C GLU A 347 -12.87 52.24 9.65
N GLU A 348 -11.65 52.74 9.77
CA GLU A 348 -10.73 52.83 10.90
C GLU A 348 -11.21 53.81 11.97
N GLU A 349 -10.89 53.57 13.25
CA GLU A 349 -10.24 54.60 14.07
C GLU A 349 -9.63 54.05 15.37
N LYS A 350 -8.52 54.66 15.76
CA LYS A 350 -7.70 54.43 16.96
C LYS A 350 -8.45 54.81 18.24
N HIS A 351 -8.14 54.14 19.36
CA HIS A 351 -7.65 54.75 20.62
C HIS A 351 -7.42 53.67 21.69
N VAL A 352 -6.18 53.50 22.17
CA VAL A 352 -5.65 53.94 23.49
C VAL A 352 -6.30 53.25 24.68
N ALA A 353 -5.53 52.38 25.32
CA ALA A 353 -5.78 51.88 26.66
C ALA A 353 -5.34 52.90 27.71
N PRO A 354 -6.02 52.93 28.86
CA PRO A 354 -5.37 53.33 30.10
C PRO A 354 -5.50 52.28 31.21
N ALA A 355 -4.40 52.20 31.98
CA ALA A 355 -4.19 51.66 33.32
C ALA A 355 -4.35 50.15 33.54
#